data_AF-A0A9Q0VEP3-F1
#
_entry.id   AF-A0A9Q0VEP3-F1
#
_cell.length_a   1.000
_cell.length_b   1.000
_cell.length_c   1.000
_cell.angle_alpha   90.00
_cell.angle_beta   90.00
_cell.angle_gamma   90.00
#
_symmetry.space_group_name_H-M   'P 1'
#
loop_
_entity.id
_entity.type
_entity.pdbx_description
1 polymer ?
#
loop_
_entity_poly.entity_id
_entity_poly.type
_entity_poly.pdbx_seq_one_letter_code
_entity_poly.pdbx_strand_id
1 'polypeptide(L)'
;MPHLTSNPLRKVLIQSDDTSVLSKFQNVPAYTRVLYLKDEISDAPKTPVGEIKKYADAVTLPRFSIVPTIDGFTTATTKVVNEMHAANISVYVTVLRNEFVTLAFDYFADPTIEIATYTSGIGVDGIITEYPATASRYLRNPCSSDSMPESSYSIIPAEAGSLLKTVPEETQPPASSPTPALDVADVVDPPLPAVTKPASPPPATSPHSSAVANIANVVLSLVAIVVFSSLSLV
;
A
#
# COMPACT_ATOMS: atom_id res chain seq x y z
N MET A 1 21.20 32.68 1.47
CA MET A 1 19.75 32.43 1.63
C MET A 1 19.01 33.12 0.49
N PRO A 2 18.64 32.42 -0.60
CA PRO A 2 17.75 32.97 -1.61
C PRO A 2 16.30 32.85 -1.14
N HIS A 3 15.55 33.92 -1.41
CA HIS A 3 14.12 34.08 -1.18
C HIS A 3 13.28 32.93 -1.78
N LEU A 4 12.46 32.29 -0.95
CA LEU A 4 11.33 31.46 -1.37
C LEU A 4 10.18 32.38 -1.82
N THR A 5 10.26 32.91 -3.04
CA THR A 5 9.10 33.48 -3.75
C THR A 5 8.76 32.59 -4.93
N SER A 6 8.18 31.43 -4.64
CA SER A 6 7.25 30.78 -5.55
C SER A 6 6.08 30.28 -4.71
N ASN A 7 4.87 30.72 -5.04
CA ASN A 7 3.67 30.07 -4.52
C ASN A 7 3.79 28.60 -4.94
N PRO A 8 3.95 27.63 -4.01
CA PRO A 8 4.03 26.24 -4.42
C PRO A 8 2.72 25.93 -5.11
N LEU A 9 2.77 25.62 -6.41
CA LEU A 9 1.62 25.14 -7.16
C LEU A 9 0.91 24.10 -6.30
N ARG A 10 -0.31 24.41 -5.85
CA ARG A 10 -1.11 23.47 -5.06
C ARG A 10 -1.42 22.30 -5.98
N LYS A 11 -0.66 21.21 -5.84
CA LYS A 11 -0.91 19.95 -6.52
C LYS A 11 -1.95 19.18 -5.73
N VAL A 12 -3.01 18.75 -6.40
CA VAL A 12 -4.03 17.86 -5.82
C VAL A 12 -3.91 16.52 -6.53
N LEU A 13 -3.68 15.47 -5.75
CA LEU A 13 -3.57 14.11 -6.23
C LEU A 13 -4.89 13.38 -5.93
N ILE A 14 -5.44 12.69 -6.92
CA ILE A 14 -6.61 11.83 -6.77
C ILE A 14 -6.15 10.40 -6.95
N GLN A 15 -6.21 9.61 -5.88
CA GLN A 15 -5.78 8.22 -5.87
C GLN A 15 -7.00 7.29 -5.93
N SER A 16 -6.93 6.27 -6.79
CA SER A 16 -7.87 5.16 -6.83
C SER A 16 -7.15 3.92 -7.35
N ASP A 17 -7.61 2.76 -6.92
CA ASP A 17 -7.25 1.44 -7.45
C ASP A 17 -8.02 1.08 -8.72
N ASP A 18 -9.05 1.84 -9.09
CA ASP A 18 -9.91 1.58 -10.24
C ASP A 18 -9.69 2.64 -11.34
N THR A 19 -9.22 2.21 -12.50
CA THR A 19 -8.98 3.10 -13.66
C THR A 19 -10.26 3.72 -14.23
N SER A 20 -11.42 3.10 -14.01
CA SER A 20 -12.73 3.65 -14.38
C SER A 20 -13.06 4.90 -13.57
N VAL A 21 -12.65 4.96 -12.30
CA VAL A 21 -12.78 6.16 -11.45
C VAL A 21 -11.82 7.24 -11.93
N LEU A 22 -10.55 6.90 -12.15
CA LEU A 22 -9.54 7.86 -12.64
C LEU A 22 -9.89 8.44 -14.02
N SER A 23 -10.57 7.68 -14.88
CA SER A 23 -11.05 8.15 -16.18
C SER A 23 -12.03 9.32 -16.07
N LYS A 24 -12.79 9.44 -14.96
CA LYS A 24 -13.70 10.57 -14.74
C LYS A 24 -12.98 11.89 -14.53
N PHE A 25 -11.70 11.84 -14.17
CA PHE A 25 -10.86 13.01 -13.91
C PHE A 25 -9.91 13.34 -15.07
N GLN A 26 -9.92 12.58 -16.16
CA GLN A 26 -9.00 12.79 -17.30
C GLN A 26 -9.13 14.18 -17.95
N ASN A 27 -10.32 14.79 -17.88
CA ASN A 27 -10.61 16.10 -18.45
C ASN A 27 -10.38 17.25 -17.46
N VAL A 28 -9.83 16.98 -16.27
CA VAL A 28 -9.56 17.98 -15.23
C VAL A 28 -8.05 18.05 -14.99
N PRO A 29 -7.31 18.84 -15.79
CA PRO A 29 -5.84 18.86 -15.75
C PRO A 29 -5.26 19.43 -14.44
N ALA A 30 -6.09 20.00 -13.57
CA ALA A 30 -5.69 20.46 -12.24
C ALA A 30 -5.36 19.30 -11.28
N TYR A 31 -5.82 18.08 -11.58
CA TYR A 31 -5.61 16.90 -10.74
C TYR A 31 -4.57 15.96 -11.34
N THR A 32 -3.63 15.52 -10.51
CA THR A 32 -2.74 14.41 -10.83
C THR A 32 -3.46 13.11 -10.48
N ARG A 33 -3.64 12.22 -11.46
CA ARG A 33 -4.31 10.93 -11.28
C ARG A 33 -3.28 9.90 -10.81
N VAL A 34 -3.57 9.20 -9.73
CA VAL A 34 -2.67 8.23 -9.10
C VAL A 34 -3.34 6.87 -9.06
N LEU A 35 -2.77 5.88 -9.76
CA LEU A 35 -3.25 4.50 -9.69
C LEU A 35 -2.63 3.80 -8.49
N TYR A 36 -3.46 3.24 -7.60
CA TYR A 36 -2.97 2.44 -6.49
C TYR A 36 -2.91 0.95 -6.87
N LEU A 37 -1.70 0.46 -7.12
CA LEU A 37 -1.44 -0.96 -7.32
C LEU A 37 -1.28 -1.59 -5.93
N LYS A 38 -2.30 -2.33 -5.48
CA LYS A 38 -2.34 -2.91 -4.13
C LYS A 38 -1.47 -4.15 -3.99
N ASP A 39 -1.42 -4.93 -5.06
CA ASP A 39 -0.73 -6.21 -5.07
C ASP A 39 0.77 -6.03 -5.26
N GLU A 40 1.53 -6.98 -4.72
CA GLU A 40 2.97 -7.00 -4.85
C GLU A 40 3.36 -7.40 -6.27
N ILE A 41 4.26 -6.62 -6.89
CA ILE A 41 4.80 -6.86 -8.23
C ILE A 41 6.32 -6.84 -8.20
N SER A 42 6.96 -7.69 -9.01
CA SER A 42 8.42 -7.73 -9.13
C SER A 42 8.99 -6.98 -10.34
N ASP A 43 8.14 -6.74 -11.35
CA ASP A 43 8.53 -6.19 -12.65
C ASP A 43 7.35 -5.43 -13.26
N ALA A 44 7.62 -4.41 -14.08
CA ALA A 44 6.62 -3.61 -14.76
C ALA A 44 6.90 -3.53 -16.27
N PRO A 45 6.47 -4.55 -17.04
CA PRO A 45 6.68 -4.59 -18.47
C PRO A 45 6.03 -3.40 -19.20
N LYS A 46 6.61 -3.02 -20.35
CA LYS A 46 6.19 -1.84 -21.13
C LYS A 46 4.69 -1.80 -21.48
N THR A 47 4.07 -2.96 -21.71
CA THR A 47 2.66 -3.04 -22.12
C THR A 47 1.72 -2.59 -20.98
N PRO A 48 1.73 -3.21 -19.78
CA PRO A 48 0.98 -2.72 -18.62
C PRO A 48 1.31 -1.28 -18.25
N VAL A 49 2.59 -0.89 -18.25
CA VAL A 49 3.01 0.48 -17.94
C VAL A 49 2.40 1.49 -18.93
N GLY A 50 2.37 1.13 -20.21
CA GLY A 50 1.69 1.91 -21.25
C GLY A 50 0.18 2.03 -21.03
N GLU A 51 -0.45 0.98 -20.48
CA GLU A 51 -1.86 1.02 -20.10
C GLU A 51 -2.10 1.98 -18.93
N ILE A 52 -1.26 1.93 -17.89
CA ILE A 52 -1.34 2.85 -16.74
C ILE A 52 -1.30 4.29 -17.23
N LYS A 53 -0.40 4.62 -18.17
CA LYS A 53 -0.19 6.00 -18.63
C LYS A 53 -1.44 6.62 -19.27
N LYS A 54 -2.39 5.82 -19.75
CA LYS A 54 -3.67 6.31 -20.29
C LYS A 54 -4.54 6.89 -19.16
N TYR A 55 -4.51 6.28 -17.98
CA TYR A 55 -5.43 6.56 -16.88
C TYR A 55 -4.80 7.35 -15.74
N ALA A 56 -3.48 7.25 -15.55
CA ALA A 56 -2.77 7.83 -14.42
C ALA A 56 -1.45 8.48 -14.84
N ASP A 57 -1.04 9.46 -14.03
CA ASP A 57 0.22 10.19 -14.16
C ASP A 57 1.24 9.78 -13.10
N ALA A 58 0.77 9.06 -12.08
CA ALA A 58 1.59 8.48 -11.03
C ALA A 58 1.00 7.14 -10.56
N VAL A 59 1.81 6.35 -9.86
CA VAL A 59 1.40 5.13 -9.18
C VAL A 59 1.73 5.18 -7.70
N THR A 60 0.92 4.51 -6.91
CA THR A 60 1.26 4.15 -5.53
C THR A 60 1.56 2.66 -5.48
N LEU A 61 2.69 2.29 -4.89
CA LEU A 61 3.17 0.90 -4.81
C LEU A 61 3.40 0.50 -3.34
N PRO A 62 3.05 -0.73 -2.94
CA PRO A 62 3.48 -1.25 -1.66
C PRO A 62 5.00 -1.32 -1.64
N ARG A 63 5.59 -1.02 -0.49
CA ARG A 63 7.05 -0.99 -0.29
C ARG A 63 7.76 -2.29 -0.71
N PHE A 64 7.08 -3.43 -0.61
CA PHE A 64 7.56 -4.74 -1.01
C PHE A 64 7.65 -4.95 -2.54
N SER A 65 6.88 -4.21 -3.34
CA SER A 65 7.05 -4.19 -4.81
C SER A 65 8.32 -3.47 -5.26
N ILE A 66 8.98 -2.75 -4.34
CA ILE A 66 10.18 -1.95 -4.62
C ILE A 66 11.40 -2.61 -3.95
N VAL A 67 11.29 -2.94 -2.66
CA VAL A 67 12.29 -3.69 -1.90
C VAL A 67 11.60 -4.89 -1.24
N PRO A 68 11.61 -6.07 -1.87
CA PRO A 68 10.98 -7.26 -1.31
C PRO A 68 11.75 -7.77 -0.10
N THR A 69 11.02 -8.39 0.83
CA THR A 69 11.60 -8.98 2.04
C THR A 69 11.27 -10.46 2.20
N ILE A 70 12.21 -11.25 2.72
CA ILE A 70 11.99 -12.65 3.10
C ILE A 70 12.48 -12.81 4.54
N ASP A 71 11.61 -13.29 5.43
CA ASP A 71 11.90 -13.48 6.86
C ASP A 71 12.58 -12.27 7.54
N GLY A 72 12.17 -11.06 7.15
CA GLY A 72 12.69 -9.80 7.69
C GLY A 72 13.94 -9.27 7.01
N PHE A 73 14.59 -10.01 6.13
CA PHE A 73 15.72 -9.53 5.32
C PHE A 73 15.22 -8.90 4.03
N THR A 74 15.77 -7.76 3.65
CA THR A 74 15.59 -7.27 2.27
C THR A 74 16.29 -8.19 1.29
N THR A 75 15.79 -8.24 0.06
CA THR A 75 16.39 -9.03 -1.04
C THR A 75 17.02 -8.10 -2.08
N ALA A 76 16.61 -8.12 -3.34
CA ALA A 76 17.10 -7.18 -4.36
C ALA A 76 16.08 -6.09 -4.62
N THR A 77 16.53 -4.85 -4.84
CA THR A 77 15.65 -3.78 -5.35
C THR A 77 15.09 -4.18 -6.71
N THR A 78 13.79 -4.03 -6.89
CA THR A 78 13.12 -4.31 -8.18
C THR A 78 13.40 -3.22 -9.21
N LYS A 79 13.05 -3.47 -10.47
CA LYS A 79 13.19 -2.48 -11.55
C LYS A 79 11.96 -1.60 -11.73
N VAL A 80 10.88 -1.89 -11.00
CA VAL A 80 9.56 -1.28 -11.16
C VAL A 80 9.64 0.26 -11.14
N VAL A 81 10.41 0.84 -10.22
CA VAL A 81 10.56 2.31 -10.14
C VAL A 81 11.17 2.88 -11.43
N ASN A 82 12.27 2.29 -11.90
CA ASN A 82 12.93 2.72 -13.13
C ASN A 82 12.04 2.55 -14.37
N GLU A 83 11.23 1.49 -14.41
CA GLU A 83 10.32 1.22 -15.52
C GLU A 83 9.14 2.21 -15.57
N MET A 84 8.60 2.58 -14.41
CA MET A 84 7.59 3.63 -14.28
C MET A 84 8.16 5.00 -14.69
N HIS A 85 9.36 5.34 -14.21
CA HIS A 85 10.05 6.60 -14.58
C HIS A 85 10.36 6.67 -16.07
N ALA A 86 10.75 5.56 -16.70
CA ALA A 86 10.97 5.50 -18.15
C ALA A 86 9.71 5.83 -18.97
N ALA A 87 8.52 5.67 -18.39
CA ALA A 87 7.24 6.06 -18.97
C ALA A 87 6.72 7.44 -18.50
N ASN A 88 7.54 8.21 -17.77
CA ASN A 88 7.15 9.46 -17.11
C ASN A 88 5.96 9.29 -16.16
N ILE A 89 5.97 8.23 -15.35
CA ILE A 89 5.01 7.97 -14.29
C ILE A 89 5.73 8.16 -12.95
N SER A 90 5.26 9.08 -12.12
CA SER A 90 5.81 9.27 -10.77
C SER A 90 5.44 8.11 -9.85
N VAL A 91 6.31 7.76 -8.91
CA VAL A 91 6.14 6.63 -8.00
C VAL A 91 6.05 7.11 -6.55
N TYR A 92 4.96 6.73 -5.89
CA TYR A 92 4.77 6.92 -4.45
C TYR A 92 4.84 5.57 -3.73
N VAL A 93 5.70 5.44 -2.73
CA VAL A 93 5.77 4.21 -1.92
C VAL A 93 4.81 4.28 -0.74
N THR A 94 4.18 3.16 -0.41
CA THR A 94 3.19 3.05 0.69
C THR A 94 3.31 1.70 1.43
N VAL A 95 2.89 1.55 2.69
CA VAL A 95 2.84 2.58 3.74
C VAL A 95 4.11 2.38 4.58
N LEU A 96 4.87 3.46 4.82
CA LEU A 96 6.04 3.41 5.70
C LEU A 96 5.61 3.57 7.17
N ARG A 97 6.23 2.79 8.05
CA ARG A 97 5.90 2.68 9.47
C ARG A 97 7.16 2.73 10.32
N ASN A 98 7.05 3.27 11.53
CA ASN A 98 8.22 3.43 12.42
C ASN A 98 8.48 2.19 13.28
N GLU A 99 7.46 1.37 13.52
CA GLU A 99 7.52 0.27 14.47
C GLU A 99 8.60 -0.73 14.05
N PHE A 100 9.47 -1.09 14.98
CA PHE A 100 10.63 -1.95 14.66
C PHE A 100 10.24 -3.29 14.03
N VAL A 101 9.08 -3.86 14.38
CA VAL A 101 8.55 -5.11 13.80
C VAL A 101 8.15 -4.98 12.33
N THR A 102 7.99 -3.75 11.84
CA THR A 102 7.66 -3.48 10.44
C THR A 102 8.91 -3.26 9.59
N LEU A 103 10.05 -2.93 10.21
CA LEU A 103 11.28 -2.63 9.48
C LEU A 103 12.03 -3.92 9.15
N ALA A 104 12.57 -3.98 7.94
CA ALA A 104 13.53 -5.03 7.59
C ALA A 104 14.81 -4.89 8.43
N PHE A 105 15.52 -6.00 8.65
CA PHE A 105 16.74 -6.02 9.44
C PHE A 105 17.84 -5.13 8.85
N ASP A 106 17.89 -4.98 7.52
CA ASP A 106 18.82 -4.08 6.82
C ASP A 106 18.66 -2.60 7.22
N TYR A 107 17.53 -2.22 7.82
CA TYR A 107 17.30 -0.86 8.34
C TYR A 107 17.73 -0.68 9.79
N PHE A 108 18.25 -1.73 10.46
CA PHE A 108 18.77 -1.68 11.83
C PHE A 108 17.81 -1.04 12.84
N ALA A 109 16.50 -1.29 12.68
CA ALA A 109 15.42 -0.70 13.47
C ALA A 109 15.38 0.86 13.45
N ASP A 110 15.98 1.50 12.46
CA ASP A 110 15.88 2.95 12.22
C ASP A 110 15.03 3.26 10.98
N PRO A 111 13.80 3.80 11.15
CA PRO A 111 12.93 4.15 10.02
C PRO A 111 13.50 5.28 9.15
N THR A 112 14.48 6.04 9.66
CA THR A 112 15.18 7.06 8.88
C THR A 112 15.99 6.44 7.75
N ILE A 113 16.57 5.24 7.97
CA ILE A 113 17.31 4.50 6.93
C ILE A 113 16.35 3.97 5.88
N GLU A 114 15.17 3.47 6.26
CA GLU A 114 14.13 3.05 5.30
C GLU A 114 13.72 4.23 4.40
N ILE A 115 13.45 5.41 4.99
CA ILE A 115 13.12 6.62 4.22
C ILE A 115 14.27 6.99 3.27
N ALA A 116 15.52 7.04 3.74
CA ALA A 116 16.68 7.36 2.91
C ALA A 116 16.86 6.36 1.77
N THR A 117 16.57 5.08 2.02
CA THR A 117 16.61 4.01 1.01
C THR A 117 15.63 4.29 -0.11
N TYR A 118 14.37 4.59 0.20
CA TYR A 118 13.37 4.87 -0.83
C TYR A 118 13.59 6.21 -1.54
N THR A 119 13.96 7.27 -0.82
CA THR A 119 14.09 8.62 -1.43
C THR A 119 15.42 8.81 -2.14
N SER A 120 16.54 8.65 -1.45
CA SER A 120 17.87 8.96 -2.00
C SER A 120 18.49 7.77 -2.72
N GLY A 121 18.27 6.55 -2.22
CA GLY A 121 18.83 5.33 -2.80
C GLY A 121 18.10 4.91 -4.08
N ILE A 122 16.77 4.85 -4.01
CA ILE A 122 15.91 4.33 -5.09
C ILE A 122 15.32 5.45 -5.95
N GLY A 123 15.08 6.63 -5.37
CA GLY A 123 14.59 7.79 -6.12
C GLY A 123 13.07 7.87 -6.26
N VAL A 124 12.28 7.36 -5.31
CA VAL A 124 10.81 7.51 -5.38
C VAL A 124 10.40 8.99 -5.30
N ASP A 125 9.31 9.35 -5.97
CA ASP A 125 8.81 10.73 -6.04
C ASP A 125 8.05 11.18 -4.77
N GLY A 126 7.66 10.23 -3.93
CA GLY A 126 7.05 10.53 -2.64
C GLY A 126 6.82 9.32 -1.77
N ILE A 127 6.53 9.60 -0.49
CA ILE A 127 6.31 8.59 0.54
C ILE A 127 4.93 8.80 1.18
N ILE A 128 4.22 7.71 1.39
CA ILE A 128 2.99 7.65 2.17
C ILE A 128 3.33 6.94 3.48
N THR A 129 3.12 7.61 4.60
CA THR A 129 3.52 7.11 5.92
C THR A 129 2.49 7.44 6.99
N GLU A 130 2.36 6.54 7.97
CA GLU A 130 1.60 6.79 9.20
C GLU A 130 2.37 7.69 10.20
N TYR A 131 3.65 7.97 9.93
CA TYR A 131 4.56 8.72 10.80
C TYR A 131 5.15 9.96 10.10
N PRO A 132 4.31 10.96 9.75
CA PRO A 132 4.73 12.13 8.96
C PRO A 132 5.83 12.97 9.65
N ALA A 133 5.93 12.94 10.98
CA ALA A 133 6.99 13.62 11.71
C ALA A 133 8.39 13.04 11.41
N THR A 134 8.51 11.72 11.27
CA THR A 134 9.79 11.06 10.91
C THR A 134 10.21 11.48 9.50
N ALA A 135 9.29 11.36 8.54
CA ALA A 135 9.48 11.78 7.16
C ALA A 135 9.88 13.26 7.06
N SER A 136 9.13 14.14 7.72
CA SER A 136 9.42 15.57 7.71
C SER A 136 10.76 15.90 8.37
N ARG A 137 11.17 15.18 9.42
CA ARG A 137 12.49 15.37 10.04
C ARG A 137 13.59 15.03 9.05
N TYR A 138 13.49 13.90 8.35
CA TYR A 138 14.48 13.48 7.36
C TYR A 138 14.54 14.45 6.17
N LEU A 139 13.41 14.71 5.50
CA LEU A 139 13.36 15.50 4.26
C LEU A 139 13.73 16.98 4.47
N ARG A 140 13.57 17.51 5.68
CA ARG A 140 13.98 18.89 6.02
C ARG A 140 15.39 18.96 6.62
N ASN A 141 16.03 17.82 6.86
CA ASN A 141 17.38 17.80 7.43
C ASN A 141 18.38 18.26 6.37
N PRO A 142 19.16 19.34 6.61
CA PRO A 142 20.22 19.79 5.71
C PRO A 142 21.40 18.81 5.60
N CYS A 143 21.44 17.77 6.44
CA CYS A 143 22.39 16.68 6.38
C CYS A 143 21.79 15.38 5.79
N SER A 144 20.61 15.45 5.17
CA SER A 144 20.03 14.30 4.45
C SER A 144 20.87 13.98 3.21
N SER A 145 20.90 12.71 2.78
CA SER A 145 21.63 12.30 1.57
C SER A 145 21.14 13.01 0.31
N ASP A 146 19.88 13.46 0.26
CA ASP A 146 19.35 14.28 -0.84
C ASP A 146 20.01 15.66 -0.91
N SER A 147 20.38 16.22 0.24
CA SER A 147 20.96 17.57 0.37
C SER A 147 22.49 17.60 0.36
N MET A 148 23.13 16.53 0.84
CA MET A 148 24.59 16.42 0.97
C MET A 148 25.08 15.00 0.67
N PRO A 149 24.95 14.51 -0.58
CA PRO A 149 25.25 13.12 -0.95
C PRO A 149 26.73 12.73 -0.77
N GLU A 150 27.65 13.69 -0.80
CA GLU A 150 29.09 13.46 -0.66
C GLU A 150 29.64 13.76 0.75
N SER A 151 28.75 14.07 1.71
CA SER A 151 29.19 14.35 3.09
C SER A 151 29.44 13.07 3.88
N SER A 152 30.49 13.08 4.71
CA SER A 152 30.88 11.95 5.57
C SER A 152 29.91 11.64 6.71
N TYR A 153 28.88 12.46 6.90
CA TYR A 153 27.86 12.34 7.94
C TYR A 153 26.44 12.27 7.36
N SER A 154 26.31 12.02 6.06
CA SER A 154 25.02 11.76 5.43
C SER A 154 24.42 10.44 5.94
N ILE A 155 23.10 10.38 5.95
CA ILE A 155 22.37 9.15 6.23
C ILE A 155 22.51 8.27 4.99
N ILE A 156 23.20 7.14 5.13
CA ILE A 156 23.49 6.25 4.01
C ILE A 156 22.27 5.33 3.78
N PRO A 157 21.69 5.31 2.55
CA PRO A 157 20.69 4.32 2.15
C PRO A 157 21.15 2.88 2.42
N ALA A 158 20.24 2.01 2.84
CA ALA A 158 20.55 0.58 2.93
C ALA A 158 20.69 -0.01 1.52
N GLU A 159 21.71 -0.85 1.32
CA GLU A 159 21.80 -1.70 0.13
C GLU A 159 20.93 -2.93 0.34
N ALA A 160 19.88 -3.07 -0.47
CA ALA A 160 18.98 -4.21 -0.41
C ALA A 160 19.77 -5.53 -0.55
N GLY A 161 19.53 -6.46 0.38
CA GLY A 161 20.11 -7.80 0.38
C GLY A 161 21.54 -7.86 0.92
N SER A 162 22.10 -6.73 1.36
CA SER A 162 23.43 -6.69 1.95
C SER A 162 23.54 -7.58 3.18
N LEU A 163 22.53 -7.58 4.06
CA LEU A 163 22.56 -8.42 5.25
C LEU A 163 22.34 -9.90 4.91
N LEU A 164 21.47 -10.20 3.94
CA LEU A 164 21.21 -11.57 3.49
C LEU A 164 22.47 -12.26 2.96
N LYS A 165 23.35 -11.52 2.26
CA LYS A 165 24.67 -12.01 1.79
C LYS A 165 25.61 -12.43 2.93
N THR A 166 25.38 -11.98 4.16
CA THR A 166 26.19 -12.35 5.33
C THR A 166 25.66 -13.58 6.07
N VAL A 167 24.43 -14.00 5.78
CA VAL A 167 23.79 -15.17 6.40
C VAL A 167 24.33 -16.44 5.73
N PRO A 168 24.83 -17.44 6.49
CA PRO A 168 25.24 -18.72 5.92
C PRO A 168 24.11 -19.36 5.11
N GLU A 169 24.42 -19.86 3.91
CA GLU A 169 23.43 -20.38 2.95
C GLU A 169 22.53 -21.48 3.55
N GLU A 170 23.10 -22.33 4.42
CA GLU A 170 22.40 -23.40 5.15
C GLU A 170 21.32 -22.88 6.13
N THR A 171 21.42 -21.62 6.53
CA THR A 171 20.52 -20.95 7.48
C THR A 171 19.71 -19.83 6.82
N GLN A 172 19.85 -19.65 5.50
CA GLN A 172 19.08 -18.65 4.79
C GLN A 172 17.59 -19.04 4.78
N PRO A 173 16.71 -18.02 4.76
CA PRO A 173 15.29 -18.24 4.54
C PRO A 173 15.05 -19.11 3.31
N PRO A 174 14.03 -19.99 3.34
CA PRO A 174 13.65 -20.74 2.15
C PRO A 174 13.26 -19.76 1.03
N ALA A 175 13.56 -20.13 -0.21
CA ALA A 175 13.14 -19.35 -1.37
C ALA A 175 11.61 -19.21 -1.37
N SER A 176 11.11 -17.98 -1.45
CA SER A 176 9.68 -17.71 -1.61
C SER A 176 9.24 -17.95 -3.06
N SER A 177 7.92 -18.07 -3.26
CA SER A 177 7.37 -18.10 -4.63
C SER A 177 7.65 -16.76 -5.32
N PRO A 178 8.00 -16.76 -6.62
CA PRO A 178 8.26 -15.52 -7.34
C PRO A 178 7.04 -14.60 -7.32
N THR A 179 7.24 -13.35 -6.90
CA THR A 179 6.23 -12.30 -7.02
C THR A 179 5.94 -12.05 -8.50
N PRO A 180 4.67 -11.98 -8.93
CA PRO A 180 4.32 -11.83 -10.35
C PRO A 180 4.80 -10.49 -10.93
N ALA A 181 4.99 -10.46 -12.24
CA ALA A 181 5.14 -9.22 -12.98
C ALA A 181 3.76 -8.56 -13.17
N LEU A 182 3.73 -7.25 -13.29
CA LEU A 182 2.51 -6.50 -13.55
C LEU A 182 1.89 -6.92 -14.89
N ASP A 183 0.59 -7.21 -14.88
CA ASP A 183 -0.20 -7.52 -16.07
C ASP A 183 -1.16 -6.38 -16.44
N VAL A 184 -1.69 -6.40 -17.66
CA VAL A 184 -2.73 -5.44 -18.10
C VAL A 184 -4.01 -5.62 -17.31
N ALA A 185 -4.34 -6.85 -16.91
CA ALA A 185 -5.51 -7.15 -16.09
C ALA A 185 -5.45 -6.49 -14.71
N ASP A 186 -4.24 -6.21 -14.19
CA ASP A 186 -4.03 -5.52 -12.91
C ASP A 186 -4.22 -4.00 -13.02
N VAL A 187 -4.35 -3.48 -14.25
CA VAL A 187 -4.54 -2.05 -14.54
C VAL A 187 -5.98 -1.74 -14.89
N VAL A 188 -6.62 -2.59 -15.69
CA VAL A 188 -7.99 -2.37 -16.17
C VAL A 188 -8.89 -3.47 -15.65
N ASP A 189 -9.74 -3.10 -14.69
CA ASP A 189 -10.74 -4.00 -14.14
C ASP A 189 -11.75 -4.41 -15.22
N PRO A 190 -12.18 -5.69 -15.22
CA PRO A 190 -13.27 -6.12 -16.07
C PRO A 190 -14.56 -5.39 -15.68
N PRO A 191 -15.48 -5.16 -16.65
CA PRO A 191 -16.75 -4.50 -16.36
C PRO A 191 -17.52 -5.26 -15.28
N LEU A 192 -18.07 -4.52 -14.32
CA LEU A 192 -18.90 -5.10 -13.27
C LEU A 192 -20.04 -5.93 -13.88
N PRO A 193 -20.30 -7.14 -13.34
CA PRO A 193 -21.41 -7.96 -13.82
C PRO A 193 -22.73 -7.21 -13.65
N ALA A 194 -23.69 -7.47 -14.55
CA ALA A 194 -24.99 -6.82 -14.51
C ALA A 194 -25.71 -7.09 -13.18
N VAL A 195 -26.20 -6.04 -12.54
CA VAL A 195 -27.02 -6.16 -11.32
C VAL A 195 -28.34 -6.84 -11.69
N THR A 196 -28.48 -8.12 -11.36
CA THR A 196 -29.75 -8.82 -11.45
C THR A 196 -30.67 -8.28 -10.36
N LYS A 197 -31.80 -7.68 -10.76
CA LYS A 197 -32.86 -7.37 -9.79
C LYS A 197 -33.31 -8.68 -9.16
N PRO A 198 -33.39 -8.79 -7.82
CA PRO A 198 -34.08 -9.91 -7.20
C PRO A 198 -35.51 -9.95 -7.77
N ALA A 199 -35.93 -11.12 -8.23
CA ALA A 199 -37.28 -11.32 -8.73
C ALA A 199 -38.27 -10.81 -7.67
N SER A 200 -39.21 -9.95 -8.09
CA SER A 200 -40.28 -9.51 -7.21
C SER A 200 -40.96 -10.75 -6.62
N PRO A 201 -41.20 -10.80 -5.30
CA PRO A 201 -41.97 -11.90 -4.72
C PRO A 201 -43.32 -11.96 -5.44
N PRO A 202 -43.84 -13.16 -5.73
CA PRO A 202 -45.14 -13.30 -6.38
C PRO A 202 -46.20 -12.54 -5.57
N PRO A 203 -47.20 -11.92 -6.23
CA PRO A 203 -48.24 -11.17 -5.54
C PRO A 203 -48.86 -12.07 -4.47
N ALA A 204 -48.75 -11.63 -3.21
CA ALA A 204 -49.35 -12.30 -2.09
C ALA A 204 -50.86 -12.40 -2.34
N THR A 205 -51.33 -13.61 -2.65
CA THR A 205 -52.75 -13.92 -2.56
C THR A 205 -53.08 -13.87 -1.08
N SER A 206 -53.99 -12.99 -0.68
CA SER A 206 -54.50 -12.95 0.67
C SER A 206 -55.31 -14.21 0.97
N PRO A 207 -55.08 -14.84 2.13
CA PRO A 207 -56.19 -15.42 2.85
C PRO A 207 -56.25 -14.85 4.26
N HIS A 208 -57.41 -14.25 4.53
CA HIS A 208 -58.12 -14.24 5.80
C HIS A 208 -57.32 -14.12 7.10
N SER A 209 -57.48 -12.94 7.71
CA SER A 209 -57.32 -12.70 9.14
C SER A 209 -57.92 -13.82 9.98
N SER A 210 -57.07 -14.51 10.73
CA SER A 210 -57.45 -15.15 11.99
C SER A 210 -56.44 -14.70 13.02
N ALA A 211 -56.75 -13.57 13.65
CA ALA A 211 -56.07 -13.15 14.87
C ALA A 211 -56.28 -14.24 15.93
N VAL A 212 -55.20 -14.88 16.33
CA VAL A 212 -55.11 -15.57 17.63
C VAL A 212 -54.05 -14.85 18.43
N ALA A 213 -54.49 -14.20 19.49
CA ALA A 213 -53.65 -13.49 20.44
C ALA A 213 -52.72 -14.47 21.15
N ASN A 214 -51.41 -14.35 20.95
CA ASN A 214 -50.43 -15.02 21.80
C ASN A 214 -49.82 -14.01 22.76
N ILE A 215 -50.25 -14.17 24.01
CA ILE A 215 -49.77 -13.53 25.22
C ILE A 215 -48.31 -13.94 25.47
N ALA A 216 -47.57 -13.00 26.04
CA ALA A 216 -46.17 -13.00 26.44
C ALA A 216 -45.55 -14.34 26.90
N ASN A 217 -44.28 -14.55 26.54
CA ASN A 217 -43.30 -15.15 27.44
C ASN A 217 -41.86 -14.73 27.10
N VAL A 218 -41.44 -13.59 27.66
CA VAL A 218 -40.04 -13.12 27.66
C VAL A 218 -39.44 -13.45 29.02
N VAL A 219 -39.05 -14.71 29.27
CA VAL A 219 -38.12 -15.09 30.36
C VAL A 219 -37.60 -16.51 30.08
N LEU A 220 -36.55 -16.70 29.26
CA LEU A 220 -35.63 -17.84 29.42
C LEU A 220 -34.40 -17.72 28.50
N SER A 221 -33.40 -16.92 28.88
CA SER A 221 -32.02 -17.08 28.34
C SER A 221 -30.91 -16.48 29.22
N LEU A 222 -31.19 -16.12 30.48
CA LEU A 222 -30.18 -15.57 31.41
C LEU A 222 -29.62 -16.59 32.43
N VAL A 223 -29.91 -17.89 32.29
CA VAL A 223 -29.48 -18.92 33.26
C VAL A 223 -28.24 -19.73 32.80
N ALA A 224 -27.74 -19.53 31.57
CA ALA A 224 -26.60 -20.30 31.06
C ALA A 224 -25.21 -19.78 31.48
N ILE A 225 -25.09 -18.65 32.18
CA ILE A 225 -23.77 -18.05 32.51
C ILE A 225 -23.32 -18.30 33.96
N VAL A 226 -24.16 -18.84 34.85
CA VAL A 226 -23.80 -19.04 36.27
C VAL A 226 -23.35 -20.48 36.59
N VAL A 227 -23.37 -21.42 35.65
CA VAL A 227 -23.03 -22.84 35.91
C VAL A 227 -21.61 -23.23 35.49
N PHE A 228 -20.86 -22.36 34.81
CA PHE A 228 -19.45 -22.63 34.47
C PHE A 228 -18.42 -21.90 35.35
N SER A 229 -18.86 -21.07 36.30
CA SER A 229 -17.97 -20.41 37.28
C SER A 229 -17.79 -21.18 38.59
N SER A 230 -18.35 -22.40 38.71
CA SER A 230 -18.17 -23.27 39.89
C SER A 230 -17.33 -24.52 39.64
N LEU A 231 -16.62 -24.62 38.51
CA LEU A 231 -15.69 -25.72 38.20
C LEU A 231 -14.21 -25.29 38.13
N SER A 232 -13.82 -24.31 38.95
CA SER A 232 -12.43 -23.97 39.23
C SER A 232 -12.23 -23.74 40.73
N LEU A 233 -12.54 -24.75 41.54
CA LEU A 233 -11.99 -24.86 42.89
C LEU A 233 -12.05 -26.32 43.39
N VAL A 234 -11.17 -27.17 42.84
CA VAL A 234 -10.52 -28.29 43.54
C VAL A 234 -9.11 -28.41 42.95
#